data_AF-A0A3D5DCB4-F1
#
_entry.id   AF-A0A3D5DCB4-F1
#
_cell.length_a   1.000
_cell.length_b   1.000
_cell.length_c   1.000
_cell.angle_alpha   90.00
_cell.angle_beta   90.00
_cell.angle_gamma   90.00
#
_symmetry.space_group_name_H-M   'P 1'
#
loop_
_entity.id
_entity.type
_entity.pdbx_description
1 polymer ?
#
loop_
_entity_poly.entity_id
_entity_poly.type
_entity_poly.pdbx_seq_one_letter_code
_entity_poly.pdbx_strand_id
1 'polypeptide(L)'
;DKVAKMLGLGYPGGPAVESLARRGRSGRFRFPRPMTNRPGLDFSFSGLKTFTLNTVNEFGDIDSVRADIACAFVEAVVDTFVIKCRRALKQTGLKSLVVSGGVSANLALREGLSTMARPLGAAVHYPRLEFCTDNGAM
;
A
#
# COMPACT_ATOMS: atom_id res chain seq x y z
N ASP A 1 -3.11 -7.59 -6.69
CA ASP A 1 -3.27 -8.63 -7.76
C ASP A 1 -2.54 -8.35 -9.06
N LYS A 2 -2.79 -7.25 -9.78
CA LYS A 2 -2.10 -7.00 -11.06
C LYS A 2 -0.58 -7.00 -10.94
N VAL A 3 -0.04 -6.38 -9.89
CA VAL A 3 1.40 -6.40 -9.57
C VAL A 3 1.89 -7.79 -9.18
N ALA A 4 1.09 -8.57 -8.44
CA ALA A 4 1.45 -9.95 -8.09
C ALA A 4 1.69 -10.79 -9.36
N LYS A 5 0.77 -10.71 -10.32
CA LYS A 5 0.91 -11.40 -11.62
C LYS A 5 2.18 -10.96 -12.38
N MET A 6 2.52 -9.68 -12.34
CA MET A 6 3.73 -9.14 -12.98
C MET A 6 5.02 -9.64 -12.31
N LEU A 7 4.97 -9.95 -11.02
CA LEU A 7 6.10 -10.47 -10.24
C LEU A 7 6.16 -12.01 -10.24
N GLY A 8 5.34 -12.68 -11.06
CA GLY A 8 5.26 -14.14 -11.11
C GLY A 8 4.65 -14.77 -9.85
N LEU A 9 3.86 -14.02 -9.08
CA LEU A 9 3.20 -14.51 -7.86
C LEU A 9 1.79 -15.05 -8.15
N GLY A 10 1.37 -16.01 -7.33
CA GLY A 10 0.03 -16.59 -7.37
C GLY A 10 -1.07 -15.68 -6.81
N TYR A 11 -2.28 -16.22 -6.77
CA TYR A 11 -3.46 -15.60 -6.15
C TYR A 11 -3.72 -16.21 -4.76
N PRO A 12 -4.12 -15.44 -3.73
CA PRO A 12 -4.40 -14.00 -3.73
C PRO A 12 -3.13 -13.13 -3.76
N GLY A 13 -3.15 -12.10 -4.60
CA GLY A 13 -1.94 -11.35 -4.92
C GLY A 13 -1.51 -10.34 -3.86
N GLY A 14 -2.44 -9.81 -3.07
CA GLY A 14 -2.12 -8.88 -1.96
C GLY A 14 -1.17 -9.49 -0.92
N PRO A 15 -1.56 -10.60 -0.25
CA PRO A 15 -0.71 -11.27 0.73
C PRO A 15 0.63 -11.75 0.15
N ALA A 16 0.63 -12.23 -1.10
CA ALA A 16 1.86 -12.68 -1.77
C ALA A 16 2.86 -11.52 -1.99
N VAL A 17 2.37 -10.36 -2.45
CA VAL A 17 3.21 -9.16 -2.63
C VAL A 17 3.73 -8.65 -1.30
N GLU A 18 2.91 -8.62 -0.24
CA GLU A 18 3.38 -8.22 1.09
C GLU A 18 4.47 -9.15 1.63
N SER A 19 4.27 -10.47 1.53
CA SER A 19 5.25 -11.46 1.97
C SER A 19 6.58 -11.32 1.21
N LEU A 20 6.52 -11.06 -0.10
CA LEU A 20 7.70 -10.83 -0.92
C LEU A 20 8.39 -9.51 -0.57
N ALA A 21 7.62 -8.44 -0.35
CA ALA A 21 8.12 -7.10 -0.02
C ALA A 21 8.97 -7.07 1.26
N ARG A 22 8.66 -7.92 2.25
CA ARG A 22 9.45 -8.05 3.50
C ARG A 22 10.88 -8.52 3.28
N ARG A 23 11.17 -9.15 2.15
CA ARG A 23 12.51 -9.64 1.78
C ARG A 23 13.26 -8.64 0.91
N GLY A 24 12.60 -7.55 0.49
CA GLY A 24 13.17 -6.54 -0.37
C GLY A 24 13.98 -5.51 0.40
N ARG A 25 14.89 -4.85 -0.33
CA ARG A 25 15.71 -3.74 0.14
C ARG A 25 15.00 -2.42 -0.13
N SER A 26 14.62 -1.74 0.95
CA SER A 26 14.06 -0.38 0.89
C SER A 26 15.02 0.57 0.18
N GLY A 27 14.47 1.49 -0.61
CA GLY A 27 15.24 2.53 -1.30
C GLY A 27 15.95 2.12 -2.60
N ARG A 28 16.04 0.82 -2.95
CA ARG A 28 16.62 0.39 -4.24
C ARG A 28 15.83 0.92 -5.44
N PHE A 29 14.50 0.93 -5.32
CA PHE A 29 13.60 1.48 -6.32
C PHE A 29 12.69 2.53 -5.68
N ARG A 30 12.40 3.61 -6.42
CA ARG A 30 11.53 4.69 -5.95
C ARG A 30 10.32 4.84 -6.84
N PHE A 31 9.23 4.23 -6.41
CA PHE A 31 7.95 4.32 -7.10
C PHE A 31 7.29 5.68 -6.83
N PRO A 32 6.53 6.24 -7.79
CA PRO A 32 5.82 7.49 -7.57
C PRO A 32 4.75 7.31 -6.48
N ARG A 33 4.40 8.39 -5.77
CA ARG A 33 3.23 8.43 -4.86
C ARG A 33 2.13 9.21 -5.59
N PRO A 34 1.22 8.55 -6.32
CA PRO A 34 0.36 9.23 -7.27
C PRO A 34 -0.60 10.21 -6.58
N MET A 35 -0.91 11.31 -7.26
CA MET A 35 -1.86 12.34 -6.79
C MET A 35 -1.50 12.97 -5.43
N THR A 36 -0.24 12.86 -4.99
CA THR A 36 0.26 13.49 -3.75
C THR A 36 0.90 14.86 -3.98
N ASN A 37 1.28 15.18 -5.22
CA ASN A 37 1.87 16.48 -5.59
C ASN A 37 0.85 17.61 -5.83
N ARG A 38 -0.44 17.35 -5.59
CA ARG A 38 -1.55 18.30 -5.75
C ARG A 38 -2.50 18.19 -4.56
N PRO A 39 -3.33 19.21 -4.25
CA PRO A 39 -4.35 19.12 -3.20
C PRO A 39 -5.40 18.04 -3.54
N GLY A 40 -6.26 17.73 -2.57
CA GLY A 40 -7.36 16.78 -2.73
C GLY A 40 -7.08 15.37 -2.19
N LEU A 41 -8.15 14.58 -2.13
CA LEU A 41 -8.22 13.27 -1.48
C LEU A 41 -8.34 12.10 -2.48
N ASP A 42 -8.42 12.39 -3.78
CA ASP A 42 -8.56 11.35 -4.80
C ASP A 42 -7.31 10.48 -4.92
N PHE A 43 -7.53 9.22 -5.33
CA PHE A 43 -6.49 8.21 -5.54
C PHE A 43 -6.37 7.82 -7.00
N SER A 44 -5.16 7.43 -7.40
CA SER A 44 -4.90 6.76 -8.68
C SER A 44 -3.75 5.77 -8.52
N PHE A 45 -3.99 4.49 -8.81
CA PHE A 45 -2.97 3.45 -8.72
C PHE A 45 -2.65 2.79 -10.06
N SER A 46 -3.33 3.20 -11.14
CA SER A 46 -3.09 2.65 -12.49
C SER A 46 -1.66 2.90 -12.96
N GLY A 47 -1.10 4.08 -12.65
CA GLY A 47 0.29 4.41 -12.97
C GLY A 47 1.33 3.52 -12.27
N LEU A 48 1.04 3.01 -11.06
CA LEU A 48 1.94 2.10 -10.35
C LEU A 48 2.07 0.75 -11.05
N LYS A 49 0.99 0.28 -11.68
CA LYS A 49 1.01 -0.95 -12.50
C LYS A 49 2.00 -0.77 -13.66
N THR A 50 1.88 0.32 -14.41
CA THR A 50 2.75 0.60 -15.56
C THR A 50 4.20 0.74 -15.12
N PHE A 51 4.43 1.47 -14.02
CA PHE A 51 5.76 1.63 -13.46
C PHE A 51 6.37 0.27 -13.06
N THR A 52 5.59 -0.60 -12.38
CA THR A 52 6.02 -1.95 -12.02
C THR A 52 6.45 -2.75 -13.25
N LEU A 53 5.62 -2.76 -14.30
CA LEU A 53 5.89 -3.52 -15.51
C LEU A 53 7.17 -3.05 -16.21
N ASN A 54 7.35 -1.73 -16.31
CA ASN A 54 8.55 -1.15 -16.90
C ASN A 54 9.79 -1.51 -16.07
N THR A 55 9.74 -1.35 -14.75
CA THR A 55 10.84 -1.74 -13.87
C THR A 55 11.16 -3.22 -14.00
N VAL A 56 10.18 -4.11 -14.09
CA VAL A 56 10.43 -5.54 -14.32
C VAL A 56 11.13 -5.78 -15.66
N ASN A 57 10.65 -5.15 -16.74
CA ASN A 57 11.21 -5.33 -18.09
C ASN A 57 12.62 -4.75 -18.27
N GLU A 58 13.03 -3.81 -17.43
CA GLU A 58 14.40 -3.27 -17.42
C GLU A 58 15.44 -4.29 -16.92
N PHE A 59 15.03 -5.35 -16.21
CA PHE A 59 15.93 -6.39 -15.70
C PHE A 59 15.71 -7.72 -16.43
N GLY A 60 16.80 -8.31 -16.93
CA GLY A 60 16.75 -9.64 -17.57
C GLY A 60 16.54 -10.79 -16.59
N ASP A 61 16.91 -10.62 -15.32
CA ASP A 61 16.66 -11.58 -14.23
C ASP A 61 15.74 -10.96 -13.17
N ILE A 62 14.46 -11.27 -13.29
CA ILE A 62 13.41 -10.81 -12.38
C ILE A 62 13.59 -11.36 -10.95
N ASP A 63 14.14 -12.56 -10.78
CA ASP A 63 14.23 -13.19 -9.46
C ASP A 63 15.19 -12.44 -8.53
N SER A 64 16.22 -11.81 -9.11
CA SER A 64 17.17 -10.95 -8.39
C SER A 64 16.61 -9.61 -7.91
N VAL A 65 15.45 -9.18 -8.44
CA VAL A 65 14.89 -7.84 -8.19
C VAL A 65 13.44 -7.83 -7.71
N ARG A 66 12.67 -8.91 -7.89
CA ARG A 66 11.23 -8.92 -7.59
C ARG A 66 10.88 -8.58 -6.15
N ALA A 67 11.74 -8.95 -5.19
CA ALA A 67 11.56 -8.60 -3.79
C ALA A 67 11.71 -7.09 -3.55
N ASP A 68 12.72 -6.48 -4.15
CA ASP A 68 13.01 -5.05 -4.05
C ASP A 68 11.93 -4.23 -4.79
N ILE A 69 11.43 -4.72 -5.93
CA ILE A 69 10.29 -4.12 -6.65
C ILE A 69 9.01 -4.21 -5.81
N ALA A 70 8.72 -5.37 -5.22
CA ALA A 70 7.56 -5.55 -4.33
C ALA A 70 7.63 -4.60 -3.12
N CYS A 71 8.82 -4.47 -2.52
CA CYS A 71 9.09 -3.55 -1.42
C CYS A 71 8.74 -2.11 -1.81
N ALA A 72 9.35 -1.61 -2.89
CA ALA A 72 9.11 -0.24 -3.36
C ALA A 72 7.65 0.03 -3.78
N PHE A 73 6.97 -0.98 -4.35
CA PHE A 73 5.54 -0.89 -4.66
C PHE A 73 4.69 -0.78 -3.38
N VAL A 74 4.93 -1.63 -2.38
CA VAL A 74 4.19 -1.59 -1.10
C VAL A 74 4.42 -0.26 -0.40
N GLU A 75 5.67 0.21 -0.32
CA GLU A 75 5.99 1.52 0.24
C GLU A 75 5.23 2.65 -0.47
N ALA A 76 5.15 2.63 -1.80
CA ALA A 76 4.42 3.64 -2.57
C ALA A 76 2.92 3.65 -2.30
N VAL A 77 2.31 2.47 -2.18
CA VAL A 77 0.90 2.35 -1.82
C VAL A 77 0.67 2.87 -0.41
N VAL A 78 1.45 2.40 0.57
CA VAL A 78 1.33 2.80 1.99
C VAL A 78 1.52 4.29 2.16
N ASP A 79 2.56 4.88 1.57
CA ASP A 79 2.81 6.32 1.67
C ASP A 79 1.67 7.15 1.07
N THR A 80 1.12 6.70 -0.06
CA THR A 80 -0.01 7.38 -0.70
C THR A 80 -1.22 7.39 0.24
N PHE A 81 -1.54 6.27 0.88
CA PHE A 81 -2.58 6.20 1.91
C PHE A 81 -2.28 7.11 3.10
N VAL A 82 -1.07 7.04 3.65
CA VAL A 82 -0.63 7.86 4.78
C VAL A 82 -0.80 9.35 4.49
N ILE A 83 -0.39 9.81 3.31
CA ILE A 83 -0.53 11.21 2.90
C ILE A 83 -2.00 11.61 2.79
N LYS A 84 -2.83 10.76 2.15
CA LYS A 84 -4.24 11.06 1.90
C LYS A 84 -5.08 11.03 3.17
N CYS A 85 -4.89 10.03 4.04
CA CYS A 85 -5.56 9.96 5.33
C CYS A 85 -5.13 11.10 6.26
N ARG A 86 -3.84 11.49 6.26
CA ARG A 86 -3.36 12.67 7.01
C ARG A 86 -4.07 13.94 6.55
N ARG A 87 -4.24 14.13 5.24
CA ARG A 87 -4.98 15.28 4.68
C ARG A 87 -6.44 15.26 5.10
N ALA A 88 -7.10 14.11 4.99
CA ALA A 88 -8.50 13.97 5.38
C ALA A 88 -8.70 14.32 6.86
N LEU A 89 -7.88 13.77 7.77
CA LEU A 89 -7.93 14.08 9.20
C LEU A 89 -7.72 15.58 9.48
N LYS A 90 -6.80 16.22 8.77
CA LYS A 90 -6.57 17.67 8.90
C LYS A 90 -7.74 18.50 8.37
N GLN A 91 -8.36 18.09 7.26
CA GLN A 91 -9.46 18.81 6.63
C GLN A 91 -10.76 18.70 7.44
N THR A 92 -11.02 17.54 8.05
CA THR A 92 -12.26 17.29 8.80
C THR A 92 -12.15 17.63 10.29
N GLY A 93 -10.92 17.70 10.82
CA GLY A 93 -10.67 17.88 12.26
C GLY A 93 -10.97 16.63 13.11
N LEU A 94 -11.37 15.52 12.48
CA LEU A 94 -11.71 14.28 13.18
C LEU A 94 -10.47 13.64 13.82
N LYS A 95 -10.72 12.88 14.90
CA LYS A 95 -9.70 12.15 15.65
C LYS A 95 -9.81 10.63 15.53
N SER A 96 -10.68 10.15 14.65
CA SER A 96 -10.85 8.71 14.40
C SER A 96 -10.72 8.44 12.91
N LEU A 97 -9.85 7.50 12.56
CA LEU A 97 -9.69 6.97 11.22
C LEU A 97 -10.12 5.50 11.22
N VAL A 98 -11.13 5.15 10.42
CA VAL A 98 -11.55 3.75 10.24
C VAL A 98 -11.02 3.26 8.91
N VAL A 99 -10.44 2.06 8.89
CA VAL A 99 -9.88 1.44 7.68
C VAL A 99 -10.44 0.02 7.55
N SER A 100 -11.21 -0.22 6.49
CA SER A 100 -11.85 -1.51 6.18
C SER A 100 -11.52 -1.95 4.75
N GLY A 101 -12.00 -3.13 4.35
CA GLY A 101 -11.74 -3.75 3.05
C GLY A 101 -10.43 -4.57 3.00
N GLY A 102 -10.27 -5.41 1.99
CA GLY A 102 -9.23 -6.45 1.98
C GLY A 102 -7.79 -5.92 2.11
N VAL A 103 -7.51 -4.73 1.57
CA VAL A 103 -6.19 -4.08 1.67
C VAL A 103 -5.88 -3.63 3.11
N SER A 104 -6.90 -3.43 3.95
CA SER A 104 -6.71 -3.10 5.37
C SER A 104 -6.05 -4.24 6.16
N ALA A 105 -5.97 -5.46 5.63
CA ALA A 105 -5.21 -6.56 6.23
C ALA A 105 -3.69 -6.40 6.11
N ASN A 106 -3.21 -5.51 5.22
CA ASN A 106 -1.79 -5.29 5.01
C ASN A 106 -1.12 -4.66 6.24
N LEU A 107 -0.12 -5.33 6.79
CA LEU A 107 0.48 -4.91 8.07
C LEU A 107 1.30 -3.62 7.93
N ALA A 108 2.00 -3.44 6.80
CA ALA A 108 2.74 -2.20 6.53
C ALA A 108 1.80 -0.99 6.45
N LEU A 109 0.61 -1.14 5.86
CA LEU A 109 -0.41 -0.10 5.84
C LEU A 109 -0.92 0.22 7.25
N ARG A 110 -1.20 -0.82 8.06
CA ARG A 110 -1.65 -0.65 9.45
C ARG A 110 -0.63 0.14 10.28
N GLU A 111 0.63 -0.25 10.18
CA GLU A 111 1.74 0.40 10.88
C GLU A 111 1.94 1.84 10.42
N GLY A 112 1.95 2.09 9.11
CA GLY A 112 2.13 3.43 8.55
C GLY A 112 1.01 4.40 8.97
N LEU A 113 -0.24 3.96 8.92
CA LEU A 113 -1.38 4.78 9.34
C LEU A 113 -1.39 5.01 10.86
N SER A 114 -1.09 4.00 11.66
CA SER A 114 -1.00 4.14 13.12
C SER A 114 0.10 5.13 13.52
N THR A 115 1.27 5.04 12.88
CA THR A 115 2.39 5.95 13.10
C THR A 115 2.04 7.38 12.68
N MET A 116 1.32 7.54 11.56
CA MET A 116 0.85 8.84 11.08
C MET A 116 -0.14 9.51 12.03
N ALA A 117 -1.05 8.72 12.63
CA ALA A 117 -2.17 9.23 13.43
C ALA A 117 -1.75 9.68 14.84
N ARG A 118 -0.76 9.02 15.45
CA ARG A 118 -0.23 9.34 16.80
C ARG A 118 0.05 10.83 17.02
N PRO A 119 0.90 11.51 16.22
CA PRO A 119 1.20 12.93 16.43
C PRO A 119 0.01 13.86 16.14
N LEU A 120 -1.07 13.37 15.53
CA LEU A 120 -2.30 14.14 15.30
C LEU A 120 -3.31 14.00 16.46
N GLY A 121 -3.01 13.17 17.45
CA GLY A 121 -3.95 12.77 18.51
C GLY A 121 -5.14 11.99 17.96
N ALA A 122 -4.96 11.29 16.83
CA ALA A 122 -6.01 10.49 16.21
C ALA A 122 -5.80 8.99 16.48
N ALA A 123 -6.91 8.26 16.64
CA ALA A 123 -6.94 6.81 16.75
C ALA A 123 -7.24 6.17 15.38
N VAL A 124 -6.63 5.01 15.11
CA VAL A 124 -6.92 4.23 13.90
C VAL A 124 -7.60 2.93 14.31
N HIS A 125 -8.72 2.63 13.66
CA HIS A 125 -9.55 1.47 13.94
C HIS A 125 -9.59 0.55 12.72
N TYR A 126 -9.41 -0.74 12.98
CA TYR A 126 -9.48 -1.79 11.98
C TYR A 126 -10.47 -2.86 12.44
N PRO A 127 -11.27 -3.43 11.54
CA PRO A 127 -11.93 -4.70 11.82
C PRO A 127 -10.90 -5.79 12.15
N ARG A 128 -11.37 -6.85 12.81
CA ARG A 128 -10.61 -8.10 12.90
C ARG A 128 -10.28 -8.58 11.49
N LEU A 129 -9.12 -9.21 11.32
CA LEU A 129 -8.61 -9.61 9.99
C LEU A 129 -9.62 -10.48 9.22
N GLU A 130 -10.33 -11.37 9.92
CA GLU A 130 -11.40 -12.23 9.38
C GLU A 130 -12.58 -11.46 8.79
N PHE A 131 -12.77 -10.19 9.17
CA PHE A 131 -13.84 -9.32 8.68
C PHE A 131 -13.34 -8.24 7.71
N CYS A 132 -12.05 -8.24 7.36
CA CYS A 132 -11.50 -7.27 6.40
C CYS A 132 -11.81 -7.63 4.94
N THR A 133 -11.97 -8.92 4.63
CA THR A 133 -12.34 -9.42 3.29
C THR A 133 -13.83 -9.71 3.20
N ASP A 134 -14.36 -9.89 1.99
CA ASP A 134 -15.79 -10.20 1.78
C ASP A 134 -16.23 -11.39 2.64
N ASN A 135 -17.21 -11.14 3.52
CA ASN A 135 -17.74 -12.11 4.47
C ASN A 135 -19.23 -11.82 4.71
N GLY A 136 -19.99 -12.81 5.20
CA GLY A 136 -21.44 -12.67 5.43
C GLY A 136 -21.84 -12.01 6.75
N ALA A 137 -20.88 -11.53 7.56
CA ALA A 137 -21.14 -10.89 8.86
C ALA A 137 -21.19 -9.35 8.78
N MET A 138 -20.66 -8.76 7.71
CA MET A 138 -20.65 -7.32 7.42
C MET A 138 -21.83 -6.90 6.54
#